data_AF-A0A9P0ZBD8-F1
#
_entry.id   AF-A0A9P0ZBD8-F1
#
_cell.length_a   1.000
_cell.length_b   1.000
_cell.length_c   1.000
_cell.angle_alpha   90.00
_cell.angle_beta   90.00
_cell.angle_gamma   90.00
#
_symmetry.space_group_name_H-M   'P 1'
#
loop_
_entity.id
_entity.type
_entity.pdbx_description
1 polymer ?
#
loop_
_entity_poly.entity_id
_entity_poly.type
_entity_poly.pdbx_seq_one_letter_code
_entity_poly.pdbx_strand_id
1 'polypeptide(L)'
;MSFTTGLSPTSRLLLSALSKRMDYGLWSENSRSTYNKWDGVARCTTQVFPGAWTAVLVFLDNAGIWNLRAQNLDSWYLGQEVYVSVVNPEITDKTELPLPDNTIYCGVLSALQKDQSRRINFSKGAPTFPITVKTVVIAIVASIMETLLLRW
;
A
#
# COMPACT_ATOMS: atom_id res chain seq x y z
N MET A 1 -10.30 -10.36 1.41
CA MET A 1 -9.44 -9.32 0.84
C MET A 1 -10.27 -8.45 -0.10
N SER A 2 -10.10 -7.13 -0.07
CA SER A 2 -10.80 -6.18 -0.94
C SER A 2 -9.82 -5.24 -1.60
N PHE A 3 -10.09 -4.95 -2.87
CA PHE A 3 -9.48 -3.87 -3.62
C PHE A 3 -10.29 -2.61 -3.32
N THR A 4 -9.64 -1.58 -2.81
CA THR A 4 -10.24 -0.27 -2.60
C THR A 4 -9.45 0.79 -3.35
N THR A 5 -10.16 1.66 -4.04
CA THR A 5 -9.56 2.80 -4.74
C THR A 5 -9.16 3.83 -3.68
N GLY A 6 -7.88 4.17 -3.64
CA GLY A 6 -7.42 5.33 -2.88
C GLY A 6 -7.54 6.56 -3.77
N LEU A 7 -8.31 7.56 -3.36
CA LEU A 7 -8.25 8.94 -3.85
C LEU A 7 -8.89 9.28 -5.22
N SER A 8 -10.13 8.83 -5.49
CA SER A 8 -10.99 9.58 -6.44
C SER A 8 -12.48 9.35 -6.18
N PRO A 9 -13.29 10.41 -5.97
CA PRO A 9 -14.75 10.31 -5.85
C PRO A 9 -15.46 9.93 -7.17
N THR A 10 -14.73 9.93 -8.30
CA THR A 10 -15.33 9.87 -9.65
C THR A 10 -14.84 8.71 -10.52
N SER A 11 -13.86 7.91 -10.11
CA SER A 11 -13.45 6.74 -10.88
C SER A 11 -14.27 5.50 -10.51
N ARG A 12 -15.46 5.35 -11.12
CA ARG A 12 -16.04 4.02 -11.39
C ARG A 12 -15.25 3.30 -12.49
N LEU A 13 -13.93 3.18 -12.33
CA LEU A 13 -13.14 2.17 -13.01
C LEU A 13 -12.75 1.19 -11.91
N LEU A 14 -13.69 0.30 -11.61
CA LEU A 14 -13.49 -0.81 -10.70
C LEU A 14 -12.34 -1.64 -11.25
N LEU A 15 -11.20 -1.66 -10.56
CA LEU A 15 -10.23 -2.74 -10.71
C LEU A 15 -10.97 -4.03 -10.31
N SER A 16 -11.55 -4.69 -11.31
CA SER A 16 -12.37 -5.87 -11.10
C SER A 16 -11.46 -7.09 -11.08
N ALA A 17 -11.45 -7.81 -9.96
CA ALA A 17 -10.72 -9.05 -9.83
C ALA A 17 -11.65 -10.20 -10.20
N LEU A 18 -11.26 -11.03 -11.16
CA LEU A 18 -12.00 -12.24 -11.52
C LEU A 18 -11.64 -13.35 -10.54
N SER A 19 -12.61 -13.83 -9.77
CA SER A 19 -12.44 -15.00 -8.90
C SER A 19 -12.27 -16.25 -9.75
N LYS A 20 -11.10 -16.88 -9.68
CA LYS A 20 -10.73 -18.04 -10.51
C LYS A 20 -10.98 -19.38 -9.83
N ARG A 21 -10.62 -19.51 -8.55
CA ARG A 21 -10.87 -20.72 -7.73
C ARG A 21 -10.67 -20.44 -6.25
N MET A 22 -11.29 -21.26 -5.41
CA MET A 22 -11.07 -21.33 -3.97
C MET A 22 -10.96 -22.81 -3.61
N ASP A 23 -10.04 -23.18 -2.72
CA ASP A 23 -9.90 -24.55 -2.23
C ASP A 23 -9.21 -24.57 -0.85
N TYR A 24 -9.39 -25.67 -0.11
CA TYR A 24 -8.75 -25.88 1.18
C TYR A 24 -7.32 -26.43 1.03
N GLY A 25 -6.53 -26.30 2.09
CA GLY A 25 -5.14 -26.74 2.15
C GLY A 25 -4.17 -25.69 1.61
N LEU A 26 -2.96 -26.15 1.28
CA LEU A 26 -1.92 -25.28 0.73
C LEU A 26 -2.06 -25.18 -0.78
N TRP A 27 -1.97 -23.95 -1.28
CA TRP A 27 -1.91 -23.73 -2.72
C TRP A 27 -0.67 -24.40 -3.32
N SER A 28 -0.84 -25.05 -4.47
CA SER A 28 0.24 -25.68 -5.25
C SER A 28 0.14 -25.31 -6.72
N GLU A 29 1.25 -25.41 -7.45
CA GLU A 29 1.32 -25.03 -8.87
C GLU A 29 0.36 -25.84 -9.75
N ASN A 30 0.10 -27.11 -9.40
CA ASN A 30 -0.88 -27.99 -10.05
C ASN A 30 -2.32 -27.45 -9.93
N SER A 31 -2.61 -26.66 -8.91
CA SER A 31 -3.92 -26.04 -8.68
C SER A 31 -4.32 -25.09 -9.82
N ARG A 32 -3.37 -24.56 -10.59
CA ARG A 32 -3.68 -23.69 -11.74
C ARG A 32 -4.45 -24.39 -12.86
N SER A 33 -4.29 -25.70 -13.00
CA SER A 33 -5.02 -26.49 -14.01
C SER A 33 -6.53 -26.49 -13.79
N THR A 34 -6.94 -26.28 -12.54
CA THR A 34 -8.35 -26.30 -12.10
C THR A 34 -9.02 -24.92 -12.08
N TYR A 35 -8.31 -23.86 -12.45
CA TYR A 35 -8.87 -22.51 -12.45
C TYR A 35 -9.99 -22.36 -13.45
N ASN A 36 -11.02 -21.59 -13.07
CA ASN A 36 -12.08 -21.21 -13.99
C ASN A 36 -11.56 -20.20 -15.02
N LYS A 37 -11.46 -20.63 -16.28
CA LYS A 37 -10.96 -19.80 -17.40
C LYS A 37 -12.06 -19.04 -18.13
N TRP A 38 -13.32 -19.42 -17.98
CA TRP A 38 -14.40 -18.99 -18.86
C TRP A 38 -15.39 -18.04 -18.19
N ASP A 39 -15.90 -18.41 -17.02
CA ASP A 39 -16.99 -17.70 -16.32
C ASP A 39 -16.56 -17.21 -14.92
N GLY A 40 -15.33 -16.71 -14.82
CA GLY A 40 -14.83 -16.11 -13.58
C GLY A 40 -15.65 -14.90 -13.17
N VAL A 41 -16.16 -14.89 -11.94
CA VAL A 41 -17.00 -13.79 -11.44
C VAL A 41 -16.15 -12.58 -11.05
N ALA A 42 -16.47 -11.43 -11.62
CA ALA A 42 -15.86 -10.14 -11.29
C ALA A 42 -16.29 -9.67 -9.89
N ARG A 43 -15.31 -9.40 -9.01
CA ARG A 43 -15.53 -8.91 -7.65
C ARG A 43 -14.46 -7.89 -7.26
N CYS A 44 -14.82 -6.96 -6.38
CA CYS A 44 -13.87 -6.07 -5.69
C CYS A 44 -13.47 -6.61 -4.31
N THR A 45 -14.21 -7.59 -3.77
CA THR A 45 -13.92 -8.26 -2.50
C THR A 45 -14.11 -9.77 -2.67
N THR A 46 -13.16 -10.55 -2.16
CA THR A 46 -13.28 -12.00 -2.05
C THR A 46 -12.97 -12.46 -0.63
N GLN A 47 -13.71 -13.48 -0.17
CA GLN A 47 -13.46 -14.11 1.11
C GLN A 47 -12.37 -15.18 0.96
N VAL A 48 -11.61 -15.41 2.02
CA VAL A 48 -10.63 -16.49 2.12
C VAL A 48 -10.94 -17.22 3.42
N PHE A 49 -11.25 -18.51 3.34
CA PHE A 49 -11.58 -19.31 4.51
C PHE A 49 -10.33 -19.73 5.28
N PRO A 50 -10.45 -20.03 6.59
CA PRO A 50 -9.33 -20.53 7.38
C PRO A 50 -8.73 -21.82 6.79
N GLY A 51 -7.41 -21.86 6.64
CA GLY A 51 -6.72 -23.01 6.04
C GLY A 51 -7.02 -23.22 4.55
N ALA A 52 -7.52 -22.19 3.86
CA ALA A 52 -7.85 -22.23 2.45
C ALA A 52 -7.08 -21.15 1.67
N TRP A 53 -7.14 -21.26 0.34
CA TRP A 53 -6.60 -20.27 -0.58
C TRP A 53 -7.66 -19.81 -1.58
N THR A 54 -7.43 -18.65 -2.18
CA THR A 54 -8.30 -18.08 -3.22
C THR A 54 -7.44 -17.46 -4.30
N ALA A 55 -7.65 -17.90 -5.55
CA ALA A 55 -7.00 -17.34 -6.71
C ALA A 55 -7.90 -16.31 -7.37
N VAL A 56 -7.36 -15.12 -7.59
CA VAL A 56 -7.99 -14.04 -8.34
C VAL A 56 -7.09 -13.63 -9.51
N LEU A 57 -7.69 -13.23 -10.62
CA LEU A 57 -7.00 -12.61 -11.75
C LEU A 57 -7.38 -11.13 -11.79
N VAL A 58 -6.39 -10.26 -11.87
CA VAL A 58 -6.56 -8.80 -11.91
C VAL A 58 -5.92 -8.28 -13.19
N PHE A 59 -6.63 -7.38 -13.87
CA PHE A 59 -6.07 -6.61 -14.99
C PHE A 59 -5.62 -5.26 -14.45
N LEU A 60 -4.35 -4.91 -14.62
CA LEU A 60 -3.75 -3.66 -14.16
C LEU A 60 -3.73 -2.64 -15.30
N ASP A 61 -4.92 -2.29 -15.81
CA ASP A 61 -5.11 -1.36 -16.94
C ASP A 61 -5.29 0.11 -16.49
N ASN A 62 -5.41 0.33 -15.17
CA ASN A 62 -5.62 1.64 -14.59
C ASN A 62 -4.38 2.08 -13.79
N ALA A 63 -3.77 3.16 -14.25
CA ALA A 63 -2.57 3.74 -13.65
C ALA A 63 -2.90 4.43 -12.31
N GLY A 64 -1.96 4.39 -11.38
CA GLY A 64 -2.09 4.95 -10.05
C GLY A 64 -1.77 3.97 -8.93
N ILE A 65 -2.11 4.34 -7.71
CA ILE A 65 -1.82 3.57 -6.49
C ILE A 65 -3.10 2.93 -5.95
N TRP A 66 -3.09 1.61 -5.83
CA TRP A 66 -4.22 0.78 -5.42
C TRP A 66 -3.96 0.14 -4.07
N ASN A 67 -4.96 0.17 -3.17
CA ASN A 67 -4.87 -0.48 -1.87
C ASN A 67 -5.61 -1.82 -1.90
N LEU A 68 -4.90 -2.90 -1.59
CA LEU A 68 -5.41 -4.24 -1.41
C LEU A 68 -5.34 -4.59 0.07
N ARG A 69 -6.49 -4.74 0.72
CA ARG A 69 -6.54 -4.88 2.19
C ARG A 69 -7.50 -5.94 2.68
N ALA A 70 -7.36 -6.32 3.95
CA ALA A 70 -8.45 -6.98 4.67
C ALA A 70 -9.63 -6.01 4.86
N GLN A 71 -10.87 -6.49 4.71
CA GLN A 71 -12.07 -5.70 5.05
C GLN A 71 -12.40 -5.75 6.55
N ASN A 72 -11.78 -6.66 7.28
CA ASN A 72 -11.86 -6.65 8.74
C ASN A 72 -11.07 -5.44 9.25
N LEU A 73 -11.73 -4.57 10.03
CA LEU A 73 -11.15 -3.35 10.56
C LEU A 73 -9.95 -3.62 11.48
N ASP A 74 -10.02 -4.66 12.31
CA ASP A 74 -8.95 -4.99 13.26
C ASP A 74 -7.71 -5.47 12.50
N SER A 75 -7.91 -6.34 11.51
CA SER A 75 -6.82 -6.82 10.65
C SER A 75 -6.21 -5.69 9.82
N TRP A 76 -7.04 -4.78 9.31
CA TRP A 76 -6.56 -3.61 8.58
C TRP A 76 -5.76 -2.67 9.49
N TYR A 77 -6.25 -2.39 10.70
CA TYR A 77 -5.55 -1.58 11.70
C TYR A 77 -4.21 -2.17 12.10
N LEU A 78 -4.11 -3.50 12.17
CA LEU A 78 -2.87 -4.23 12.41
C LEU A 78 -1.92 -4.27 11.19
N GLY A 79 -2.30 -3.64 10.07
CA GLY A 79 -1.45 -3.47 8.89
C GLY A 79 -1.57 -4.58 7.85
N GLN A 80 -2.66 -5.36 7.85
CA GLN A 80 -2.91 -6.36 6.81
C GLN A 80 -3.42 -5.70 5.50
N GLU A 81 -2.52 -4.96 4.86
CA GLU A 81 -2.74 -4.27 3.59
C GLU A 81 -1.47 -4.27 2.73
N VAL A 82 -1.67 -4.14 1.42
CA VAL A 82 -0.63 -4.06 0.41
C VAL A 82 -1.01 -2.97 -0.58
N TYR A 83 -0.05 -2.13 -0.96
CA TYR A 83 -0.23 -1.12 -1.98
C TYR A 83 0.43 -1.56 -3.30
N VAL A 84 -0.27 -1.35 -4.41
CA VAL A 84 0.20 -1.66 -5.76
C VAL A 84 0.26 -0.36 -6.56
N SER A 85 1.44 -0.02 -7.08
CA SER A 85 1.62 1.13 -7.97
C SER A 85 1.65 0.63 -9.41
N VAL A 86 0.67 1.04 -10.20
CA VAL A 86 0.60 0.77 -11.64
C VAL A 86 1.08 2.03 -12.36
N VAL A 87 2.19 1.93 -13.07
CA VAL A 87 2.79 3.06 -13.80
C VAL A 87 2.49 2.90 -15.27
N ASN A 88 1.94 3.93 -15.91
CA ASN A 88 1.85 3.97 -17.37
C ASN A 88 3.09 4.66 -17.96
N PRO A 89 3.92 3.97 -18.76
CA PRO A 89 5.07 4.59 -19.43
C PRO A 89 4.66 5.56 -20.56
N GLU A 90 3.44 5.45 -21.08
CA GLU A 90 2.92 6.37 -22.10
C GLU A 90 2.43 7.67 -21.44
N ILE A 91 3.28 8.69 -21.45
CA ILE A 91 2.97 10.05 -20.98
C ILE A 91 2.01 10.71 -21.98
N THR A 92 0.74 10.34 -21.89
CA THR A 92 -0.34 11.13 -22.49
C THR A 92 -1.02 11.88 -21.35
N ASP A 93 -1.39 13.15 -21.55
CA ASP A 93 -2.08 14.04 -20.59
C ASP A 93 -3.46 13.52 -20.08
N LYS A 94 -3.76 12.23 -20.25
CA LYS A 94 -5.06 11.59 -20.04
C LYS A 94 -5.03 10.37 -19.12
N THR A 95 -3.87 9.84 -18.75
CA THR A 95 -3.82 8.51 -18.09
C THR A 95 -3.94 8.58 -16.57
N GLU A 96 -3.32 9.57 -15.92
CA GLU A 96 -3.51 9.83 -14.49
C GLU A 96 -4.04 11.25 -14.34
N LEU A 97 -5.17 11.39 -13.66
CA LEU A 97 -5.70 12.71 -13.36
C LEU A 97 -4.68 13.46 -12.50
N PRO A 98 -4.33 14.72 -12.85
CA PRO A 98 -3.46 15.51 -12.01
C PRO A 98 -4.09 15.63 -10.61
N LEU A 99 -3.22 15.68 -9.60
CA LEU A 99 -3.66 15.88 -8.23
C LEU A 99 -4.55 17.14 -8.15
N PRO A 100 -5.72 17.08 -7.50
CA PRO A 100 -6.61 18.21 -7.40
C PRO A 100 -5.95 19.36 -6.62
N ASP A 101 -6.34 20.60 -6.88
CA ASP A 101 -5.70 21.78 -6.29
C ASP A 101 -5.78 21.85 -4.77
N ASN A 102 -6.76 21.17 -4.17
CA ASN A 102 -6.95 21.05 -2.72
C ASN A 102 -6.19 19.88 -2.09
N THR A 103 -5.25 19.26 -2.81
CA THR A 103 -4.42 18.18 -2.27
C THR A 103 -3.59 18.66 -1.08
N ILE A 104 -3.64 17.91 0.01
CA ILE A 104 -2.88 18.18 1.22
C ILE A 104 -1.58 17.37 1.15
N TYR A 105 -0.45 18.07 1.21
CA TYR A 105 0.87 17.47 1.29
C TYR A 105 1.33 17.35 2.75
N CYS A 106 1.79 16.16 3.13
CA CYS A 106 2.22 15.83 4.49
C CYS A 106 3.60 15.14 4.48
N GLY A 107 4.23 15.03 5.66
CA GLY A 107 5.50 14.34 5.82
C GLY A 107 6.62 15.00 5.01
N VAL A 108 7.36 14.20 4.23
CA VAL A 108 8.47 14.68 3.39
C VAL A 108 8.00 15.66 2.31
N LEU A 109 6.74 15.52 1.85
CA LEU A 109 6.17 16.39 0.82
C LEU A 109 5.58 17.69 1.38
N SER A 110 5.62 17.90 2.70
CA SER A 110 5.08 19.12 3.35
C SER A 110 5.64 20.44 2.81
N ALA A 111 6.81 20.42 2.14
CA ALA A 111 7.38 21.60 1.48
C ALA A 111 6.63 22.01 0.18
N LEU A 112 5.89 21.09 -0.46
CA LEU A 112 5.10 21.35 -1.67
C LEU A 112 3.71 21.95 -1.38
N GLN A 113 3.43 22.17 -0.11
CA GLN A 113 2.16 22.63 0.40
C GLN A 113 1.85 24.07 -0.09
N LYS A 114 0.79 24.23 -0.90
CA LYS A 114 0.32 25.55 -1.37
C LYS A 114 -0.26 26.37 -0.21
N ASP A 115 -0.12 27.69 -0.26
CA ASP A 115 -0.47 28.65 0.81
C ASP A 115 -1.95 28.53 1.27
N GLN A 116 -2.86 28.04 0.40
CA GLN A 116 -4.28 27.78 0.71
C GLN A 116 -4.51 26.77 1.86
N SER A 117 -3.56 25.89 2.12
CA SER A 117 -3.63 24.88 3.19
C SER A 117 -3.14 25.38 4.56
N ARG A 118 -2.60 26.62 4.66
CA ARG A 118 -2.22 27.24 5.94
C ARG A 118 -3.39 27.49 6.88
N ARG A 119 -4.63 27.23 6.45
CA ARG A 119 -5.80 27.18 7.34
C ARG A 119 -5.72 26.03 8.35
N ILE A 120 -4.92 24.99 8.08
CA ILE A 120 -4.76 23.82 8.93
C ILE A 120 -3.29 23.76 9.37
N ASN A 121 -3.03 23.90 10.68
CA ASN A 121 -1.70 23.70 11.25
C ASN A 121 -1.40 22.21 11.31
N PHE A 122 -0.72 21.67 10.29
CA PHE A 122 -0.24 20.29 10.32
C PHE A 122 0.88 20.14 11.37
N SER A 123 0.81 19.07 12.16
CA SER A 123 1.89 18.67 13.04
C SER A 123 3.15 18.50 12.21
N LYS A 124 4.24 19.20 12.59
CA LYS A 124 5.54 18.99 11.95
C LYS A 124 5.90 17.51 12.08
N GLY A 125 6.32 16.89 10.98
CA GLY A 125 6.84 15.51 11.01
C GLY A 125 7.96 15.40 12.05
N ALA A 126 8.18 14.19 12.57
CA ALA A 126 9.24 13.95 13.54
C ALA A 126 10.57 14.54 13.03
N PRO A 127 11.32 15.27 13.87
CA PRO A 127 12.58 15.86 13.44
C PRO A 127 13.50 14.75 12.93
N THR A 128 13.75 14.74 11.63
CA THR A 128 14.80 13.92 11.03
C THR A 128 16.12 14.56 11.42
N PHE A 129 16.72 14.06 12.51
CA PHE A 129 18.09 14.43 12.84
C PHE A 129 18.99 14.17 11.62
N PRO A 130 19.86 15.12 11.23
CA PRO A 130 20.77 14.93 10.11
C PRO A 130 21.58 13.66 10.35
N ILE A 131 21.89 12.95 9.25
CA ILE A 131 22.55 11.62 9.27
C ILE A 131 23.77 11.65 10.20
N THR A 132 24.56 12.71 10.15
CA THR A 132 25.73 12.94 11.01
C THR A 132 25.42 12.82 12.50
N VAL A 133 24.31 13.40 12.98
CA VAL A 133 23.91 13.34 14.39
C VAL A 133 23.48 11.93 14.79
N LYS A 134 22.77 11.21 13.90
CA LYS A 134 22.40 9.81 14.16
C LYS A 134 23.63 8.91 14.27
N THR A 135 24.61 9.06 13.38
CA THR A 135 25.83 8.24 13.40
C THR A 135 26.67 8.52 14.64
N VAL A 136 26.79 9.79 15.05
CA VAL A 136 27.52 10.18 16.26
C VAL A 136 26.87 9.58 17.51
N VAL A 137 25.53 9.64 17.62
CA VAL A 137 24.82 9.06 18.77
C VAL A 137 25.00 7.54 18.82
N ILE A 138 24.90 6.83 17.69
CA ILE A 138 25.13 5.38 17.63
C ILE A 138 26.56 5.03 18.04
N ALA A 139 27.56 5.77 17.55
CA ALA A 139 28.96 5.56 17.90
C ALA A 139 29.23 5.77 19.38
N ILE A 140 28.65 6.81 19.98
CA ILE A 140 28.77 7.09 21.42
C ILE A 140 28.14 5.96 22.24
N VAL A 141 26.93 5.51 21.88
CA VAL A 141 26.24 4.42 22.59
C VAL A 141 27.02 3.10 22.46
N ALA A 142 27.56 2.80 21.28
CA ALA A 142 28.38 1.61 21.06
C ALA A 142 29.65 1.64 21.92
N SER A 143 30.35 2.78 21.97
CA SER A 143 31.56 2.94 22.79
C SER A 143 31.26 2.83 24.30
N ILE A 144 30.14 3.36 24.76
CA ILE A 144 29.69 3.23 26.16
C ILE A 144 29.34 1.78 26.47
N MET A 145 28.65 1.07 25.57
CA MET A 145 28.31 -0.34 25.75
C MET A 145 29.55 -1.24 25.76
N GLU A 146 30.52 -0.98 24.89
CA GLU A 146 31.78 -1.73 24.83
C GLU A 146 32.63 -1.51 26.09
N THR A 147 32.71 -0.28 26.59
CA THR A 147 33.39 0.02 27.87
C THR A 147 32.67 -0.54 29.09
N LEU A 148 31.34 -0.69 29.06
CA LEU A 148 30.56 -1.38 30.09
C LEU A 148 30.75 -2.91 30.05
N LEU A 149 30.82 -3.50 28.85
CA LEU A 149 31.04 -4.93 28.65
C LEU A 149 32.46 -5.38 29.03
N LEU A 150 33.46 -4.51 28.86
CA LEU A 150 34.85 -4.76 29.29
C LEU A 150 35.09 -4.51 30.79
N ARG A 151 34.07 -4.06 31.52
CA ARG A 151 34.10 -3.76 32.96
C ARG A 151 33.43 -4.82 33.83
N TRP A 152 32.91 -5.89 33.22
CA TRP A 152 32.39 -7.11 33.84
C TRP A 152 33.18 -8.32 33.35
#